data_AF-A0A2V9R5D6-F1
#
_entry.id   AF-A0A2V9R5D6-F1
#
_cell.length_a   1.000
_cell.length_b   1.000
_cell.length_c   1.000
_cell.angle_alpha   90.00
_cell.angle_beta   90.00
_cell.angle_gamma   90.00
#
_symmetry.space_group_name_H-M   'P 1'
#
loop_
_entity.id
_entity.type
_entity.pdbx_description
1 polymer ?
#
loop_
_entity_poly.entity_id
_entity_poly.type
_entity_poly.pdbx_seq_one_letter_code
_entity_poly.pdbx_strand_id
1 'polypeptide(L)'
;YNWRQFFEHQLRWSRTIRDARPWGYLGFGVTFGLWWALLASILSGNDVWPWMLLISIAALRGIVALFVGVRVLKDSSVLKYAFLIPIRDIVAFWIWVAGWFGNRITWRGQKFVLRHGRLVRTG
;
A
#
# COMPACT_ATOMS: atom_id res chain seq x y z
N TYR A 1 -6.85 -12.51 -11.47
CA TYR A 1 -7.28 -11.10 -11.53
C TYR A 1 -6.60 -10.44 -12.70
N ASN A 2 -7.31 -9.68 -13.54
CA ASN A 2 -6.64 -8.71 -14.41
C ASN A 2 -6.18 -7.48 -13.59
N TRP A 3 -5.31 -6.64 -14.14
CA TRP A 3 -4.78 -5.45 -13.46
C TRP A 3 -5.86 -4.50 -12.93
N ARG A 4 -6.96 -4.33 -13.70
CA ARG A 4 -8.09 -3.50 -13.31
C ARG A 4 -8.82 -4.06 -12.08
N GLN A 5 -9.11 -5.35 -12.06
CA GLN A 5 -9.77 -6.01 -10.93
C GLN A 5 -8.89 -5.99 -9.69
N PHE A 6 -7.56 -6.14 -9.85
CA PHE A 6 -6.62 -5.97 -8.74
C PHE A 6 -6.70 -4.55 -8.16
N PHE A 7 -6.64 -3.52 -9.01
CA PHE A 7 -6.72 -2.13 -8.58
C PHE A 7 -8.07 -1.81 -7.92
N GLU A 8 -9.20 -2.19 -8.54
CA GLU A 8 -10.54 -2.02 -7.98
C GLU A 8 -10.68 -2.71 -6.61
N HIS A 9 -10.09 -3.90 -6.46
CA HIS A 9 -10.09 -4.63 -5.20
C HIS A 9 -9.31 -3.89 -4.11
N GLN A 10 -8.08 -3.45 -4.40
CA GLN A 10 -7.25 -2.74 -3.43
C GLN A 10 -7.86 -1.39 -3.04
N LEU A 11 -8.38 -0.66 -4.03
CA LEU A 11 -9.02 0.63 -3.83
C LEU A 11 -10.30 0.52 -2.99
N ARG A 12 -11.07 -0.56 -3.18
CA ARG A 12 -12.22 -0.87 -2.32
C ARG A 12 -11.78 -1.02 -0.86
N TRP A 13 -10.76 -1.84 -0.60
CA TRP A 13 -10.23 -2.04 0.76
C TRP A 13 -9.80 -0.73 1.40
N SER A 14 -9.01 0.06 0.67
CA SER A 14 -8.50 1.34 1.15
C SER A 14 -9.64 2.34 1.45
N ARG A 15 -10.64 2.46 0.57
CA ARG A 15 -11.83 3.31 0.80
C ARG A 15 -12.65 2.86 2.01
N THR A 16 -12.78 1.55 2.23
CA THR A 16 -13.49 1.01 3.40
C THR A 16 -12.75 1.31 4.70
N ILE A 17 -11.41 1.21 4.73
CA ILE A 17 -10.61 1.60 5.91
C ILE A 17 -10.77 3.10 6.20
N ARG A 18 -10.67 3.95 5.16
CA ARG A 18 -10.88 5.41 5.28
C ARG A 18 -12.24 5.74 5.85
N ASP A 19 -13.30 5.12 5.35
CA ASP A 19 -14.68 5.39 5.78
C ASP A 19 -14.92 4.91 7.22
N ALA A 20 -14.31 3.80 7.64
CA ALA A 20 -14.43 3.29 9.01
C ALA A 20 -13.58 4.06 10.04
N ARG A 21 -12.36 4.49 9.67
CA ARG A 21 -11.40 5.15 10.57
C ARG A 21 -10.59 6.21 9.81
N PRO A 22 -11.14 7.41 9.54
CA PRO A 22 -10.49 8.42 8.69
C PRO A 22 -9.16 8.91 9.28
N TRP A 23 -9.11 9.17 10.58
CA TRP A 23 -7.87 9.59 11.25
C TRP A 23 -6.80 8.48 11.28
N GLY A 24 -7.24 7.23 11.46
CA GLY A 24 -6.34 6.07 11.34
C GLY A 24 -5.81 5.89 9.92
N TYR A 25 -6.66 6.14 8.92
CA TYR A 25 -6.27 6.10 7.52
C TYR A 25 -5.31 7.23 7.13
N LEU A 26 -5.42 8.40 7.75
CA LEU A 26 -4.42 9.47 7.64
C LEU A 26 -3.10 9.07 8.27
N GLY A 27 -3.12 8.59 9.52
CA GLY A 27 -1.92 8.13 10.21
C GLY A 27 -1.20 6.98 9.49
N PHE A 28 -1.94 6.15 8.75
CA PHE A 28 -1.39 5.07 7.94
C PHE A 28 -0.38 5.58 6.90
N GLY A 29 -0.52 6.82 6.41
CA GLY A 29 0.42 7.47 5.50
C GLY A 29 1.86 7.55 6.03
N VAL A 30 2.04 7.67 7.34
CA VAL A 30 3.38 7.74 7.96
C VAL A 30 4.15 6.42 7.83
N THR A 31 3.43 5.31 7.67
CA THR A 31 4.02 3.97 7.62
C THR A 31 4.71 3.62 6.30
N PHE A 32 4.51 4.43 5.25
CA PHE A 32 5.16 4.25 3.94
C PHE A 32 6.63 4.71 3.95
N GLY A 33 7.43 4.15 4.86
CA GLY A 33 8.82 4.57 5.11
C GLY A 33 9.72 4.54 3.88
N LEU A 34 9.55 3.55 2.99
CA LEU A 34 10.27 3.49 1.72
C LEU A 34 9.99 4.70 0.81
N TRP A 35 8.74 5.16 0.78
CA TRP A 35 8.34 6.31 -0.03
C TRP A 35 8.92 7.61 0.53
N TRP A 36 8.87 7.77 1.85
CA TRP A 36 9.45 8.95 2.52
C TRP A 36 10.97 9.00 2.40
N ALA A 37 11.65 7.86 2.54
CA ALA A 37 13.10 7.79 2.34
C ALA A 37 13.49 8.05 0.89
N LEU A 38 12.72 7.54 -0.08
CA LEU A 38 12.95 7.82 -1.50
C LEU A 38 12.78 9.31 -1.81
N LEU A 39 11.71 9.94 -1.31
CA LEU A 39 11.48 11.38 -1.46
C LEU A 39 12.61 12.19 -0.82
N ALA A 40 13.05 11.83 0.39
CA ALA A 40 14.16 12.49 1.06
C ALA A 40 15.44 12.41 0.22
N SER A 41 15.77 11.25 -0.34
CA SER A 41 16.95 11.07 -1.21
C SER A 41 16.90 11.87 -2.50
N ILE A 42 15.72 12.07 -3.08
CA ILE A 42 15.55 12.87 -4.30
C ILE A 42 15.68 14.37 -3.98
N LEU A 43 15.15 14.80 -2.82
CA LEU A 43 15.09 16.21 -2.43
C LEU A 43 16.33 16.71 -1.70
N SER A 44 17.23 15.82 -1.25
CA SER A 44 18.41 16.18 -0.46
C SER A 44 19.62 16.65 -1.25
N GLY A 45 19.53 16.74 -2.58
CA GLY A 45 20.66 17.14 -3.42
C GLY A 45 21.82 16.14 -3.31
N ASN A 46 22.99 16.63 -2.88
CA ASN A 46 24.24 15.83 -2.81
C ASN A 46 24.48 15.14 -1.46
N ASP A 47 23.55 15.24 -0.50
CA ASP A 47 23.72 14.58 0.80
C ASP A 47 23.58 13.06 0.70
N VAL A 48 24.54 12.33 1.30
CA VAL A 48 24.60 10.86 1.26
C VAL A 48 23.67 10.21 2.28
N TRP A 49 23.35 10.89 3.38
CA TRP A 49 22.60 10.33 4.49
C TRP A 49 21.21 9.76 4.10
N PRO A 50 20.37 10.45 3.30
CA PRO A 50 19.06 9.92 2.90
C PRO A 50 19.15 8.65 2.07
N TRP A 51 20.20 8.51 1.26
CA TRP A 51 20.48 7.28 0.52
C TRP A 51 20.80 6.10 1.45
N MET A 52 21.58 6.35 2.52
CA MET A 52 21.82 5.33 3.55
C MET A 52 20.51 4.93 4.24
N LEU A 53 19.67 5.90 4.60
CA LEU A 53 18.36 5.64 5.20
C LEU A 53 17.47 4.80 4.28
N LEU A 54 17.40 5.13 2.99
CA LEU A 54 16.64 4.39 2.00
C LEU A 54 17.11 2.93 1.91
N ILE A 55 18.42 2.70 1.85
CA ILE A 55 19.00 1.35 1.81
C ILE A 55 18.68 0.59 3.11
N SER A 56 18.83 1.22 4.27
CA SER A 56 18.51 0.60 5.56
C SER A 56 17.05 0.19 5.68
N ILE A 57 16.12 1.07 5.26
CA ILE A 57 14.68 0.76 5.28
C ILE A 57 14.35 -0.34 4.28
N ALA A 58 14.91 -0.30 3.07
CA ALA A 58 14.71 -1.34 2.06
C ALA A 58 15.22 -2.71 2.52
N ALA A 59 16.40 -2.75 3.13
CA ALA A 59 16.98 -3.96 3.69
C ALA A 59 16.10 -4.54 4.80
N LEU A 60 15.71 -3.72 5.80
CA LEU A 60 14.85 -4.15 6.89
C LEU A 60 13.49 -4.66 6.36
N ARG A 61 12.90 -3.94 5.41
CA ARG A 61 11.63 -4.30 4.77
C ARG A 61 11.72 -5.65 4.06
N GLY A 62 12.81 -5.87 3.32
CA GLY A 62 13.12 -7.12 2.63
C GLY A 62 13.31 -8.27 3.62
N ILE A 63 14.11 -8.07 4.66
CA ILE A 63 14.36 -9.08 5.72
C ILE A 63 13.04 -9.51 6.37
N VAL A 64 12.20 -8.55 6.80
CA VAL A 64 10.90 -8.87 7.41
C VAL A 64 9.99 -9.61 6.44
N ALA A 65 9.90 -9.15 5.18
CA ALA A 65 9.05 -9.79 4.17
C ALA A 65 9.51 -11.23 3.88
N LEU A 66 10.82 -11.46 3.73
CA LEU A 66 11.39 -12.79 3.50
C LEU A 66 11.24 -13.69 4.73
N PHE A 67 11.48 -13.17 5.93
CA PHE A 67 11.31 -13.91 7.17
C PHE A 67 9.85 -14.35 7.35
N VAL A 68 8.90 -13.42 7.22
CA VAL A 68 7.47 -13.73 7.32
C VAL A 68 7.05 -14.69 6.22
N GLY A 69 7.45 -14.47 4.97
CA GLY A 69 7.11 -15.35 3.85
C GLY A 69 7.64 -16.78 4.03
N VAL A 70 8.93 -16.93 4.29
CA VAL A 70 9.57 -18.25 4.36
C VAL A 70 9.28 -18.95 5.69
N ARG A 71 9.38 -18.26 6.83
CA ARG A 71 9.32 -18.89 8.15
C ARG A 71 7.93 -18.95 8.76
N VAL A 72 7.12 -17.90 8.56
CA VAL A 72 5.78 -17.83 9.16
C VAL A 72 4.73 -18.41 8.21
N LEU A 73 4.73 -17.96 6.95
CA LEU A 73 3.77 -18.40 5.93
C LEU A 73 4.19 -19.70 5.23
N LYS A 74 5.42 -20.17 5.44
CA LYS A 74 6.01 -21.36 4.78
C LYS A 74 5.93 -21.31 3.25
N ASP A 75 5.98 -20.11 2.69
CA ASP A 75 5.93 -19.86 1.25
C ASP A 75 7.32 -19.45 0.74
N SER A 76 8.02 -20.41 0.12
CA SER A 76 9.34 -20.19 -0.47
C SER A 76 9.28 -19.39 -1.78
N SER A 77 8.10 -19.21 -2.38
CA SER A 77 7.95 -18.42 -3.62
C SER A 77 8.30 -16.95 -3.41
N VAL A 78 8.25 -16.46 -2.16
CA VAL A 78 8.65 -15.10 -1.80
C VAL A 78 10.10 -14.79 -2.19
N LEU A 79 10.99 -15.80 -2.20
CA LEU A 79 12.39 -15.63 -2.60
C LEU A 79 12.50 -15.31 -4.10
N LYS A 80 11.72 -16.02 -4.93
CA LYS A 80 11.66 -15.80 -6.38
C LYS A 80 11.14 -14.40 -6.73
N TYR A 81 10.22 -13.90 -5.92
CA TYR A 81 9.53 -12.63 -6.15
C TYR A 81 9.99 -11.51 -5.21
N ALA A 82 11.15 -11.65 -4.56
CA ALA A 82 11.64 -10.67 -3.59
C ALA A 82 11.80 -9.26 -4.19
N PHE A 83 12.16 -9.17 -5.48
CA PHE A 83 12.26 -7.89 -6.18
C PHE A 83 10.91 -7.17 -6.33
N LEU A 84 9.77 -7.87 -6.21
CA LEU A 84 8.44 -7.26 -6.24
C LEU A 84 8.08 -6.56 -4.93
N ILE A 85 8.81 -6.80 -3.83
CA ILE A 85 8.56 -6.16 -2.53
C ILE A 85 8.60 -4.62 -2.63
N PRO A 86 9.68 -3.99 -3.13
CA PRO A 86 9.72 -2.53 -3.26
C PRO A 86 8.66 -2.00 -4.23
N ILE A 87 8.40 -2.70 -5.33
CA ILE A 87 7.34 -2.33 -6.28
C ILE A 87 5.97 -2.35 -5.59
N ARG A 88 5.70 -3.37 -4.78
CA ARG A 88 4.46 -3.51 -4.02
C ARG A 88 4.26 -2.38 -3.02
N ASP A 89 5.32 -1.90 -2.38
CA ASP A 89 5.27 -0.78 -1.43
C ASP A 89 4.98 0.55 -2.15
N ILE A 90 5.56 0.77 -3.34
CA ILE A 90 5.22 1.95 -4.18
C ILE A 90 3.76 1.92 -4.60
N VAL A 91 3.29 0.76 -5.08
CA VAL A 91 1.88 0.55 -5.47
C VAL A 91 0.95 0.75 -4.27
N ALA A 92 1.34 0.31 -3.07
CA ALA A 92 0.56 0.48 -1.85
C ALA A 92 0.31 1.96 -1.51
N PHE A 93 1.34 2.78 -1.62
CA PHE A 93 1.24 4.22 -1.38
C PHE A 93 0.28 4.89 -2.36
N TRP A 94 0.38 4.59 -3.66
CA TRP A 94 -0.54 5.17 -4.65
C TRP A 94 -1.98 4.69 -4.48
N ILE A 95 -2.20 3.45 -4.07
CA ILE A 95 -3.54 2.98 -3.67
C ILE A 95 -4.04 3.77 -2.46
N TRP A 96 -3.17 4.03 -1.48
CA TRP A 96 -3.53 4.83 -0.32
C TRP A 96 -3.93 6.27 -0.71
N VAL A 97 -3.14 6.91 -1.58
CA VAL A 97 -3.48 8.23 -2.16
C VAL A 97 -4.81 8.15 -2.90
N ALA A 98 -4.99 7.18 -3.81
CA ALA A 98 -6.21 6.98 -4.59
C ALA A 98 -7.45 6.74 -3.70
N GLY A 99 -7.27 6.12 -2.54
CA GLY A 99 -8.32 5.87 -1.56
C GLY A 99 -8.96 7.12 -0.96
N TRP A 100 -8.24 8.25 -0.95
CA TRP A 100 -8.80 9.54 -0.56
C TRP A 100 -9.81 10.07 -1.57
N PHE A 101 -9.74 9.63 -2.82
CA PHE A 101 -10.61 10.09 -3.88
C PHE A 101 -11.81 9.17 -4.06
N GLY A 102 -13.00 9.74 -4.10
CA GLY A 102 -14.25 9.04 -4.34
C GLY A 102 -14.71 8.13 -3.20
N ASN A 103 -15.93 7.63 -3.34
CA ASN A 103 -16.62 6.76 -2.38
C ASN A 103 -17.36 5.61 -3.07
N ARG A 104 -17.25 5.49 -4.40
CA ARG A 104 -17.83 4.39 -5.18
C ARG A 104 -16.96 3.16 -5.09
N ILE A 105 -17.51 1.98 -4.87
CA ILE A 105 -16.80 0.70 -4.89
C ILE A 105 -17.57 -0.33 -5.71
N THR A 106 -16.83 -1.26 -6.30
CA THR A 106 -17.42 -2.44 -6.95
C THR A 106 -17.26 -3.63 -6.02
N TRP A 107 -18.35 -4.31 -5.68
CA TRP A 107 -18.32 -5.52 -4.86
C TRP A 107 -19.27 -6.57 -5.44
N ARG A 108 -18.77 -7.78 -5.68
CA ARG A 108 -19.51 -8.90 -6.30
C ARG A 108 -20.27 -8.50 -7.59
N GLY A 109 -19.64 -7.67 -8.43
CA GLY A 109 -20.23 -7.20 -9.70
C GLY A 109 -21.24 -6.05 -9.56
N GLN A 110 -21.55 -5.58 -8.35
CA GLN A 110 -22.46 -4.45 -8.11
C GLN A 110 -21.70 -3.20 -7.67
N LYS A 111 -22.21 -2.02 -8.03
CA LYS A 111 -21.65 -0.71 -7.65
C LYS A 111 -22.32 -0.20 -6.37
N PHE A 112 -21.53 0.12 -5.36
CA PHE A 112 -21.98 0.71 -4.10
C PHE A 112 -21.33 2.08 -3.88
N VAL A 113 -21.98 2.92 -3.10
CA VAL A 113 -21.43 4.15 -2.54
C VAL A 113 -21.25 3.94 -1.04
N LEU A 114 -20.04 4.17 -0.54
CA LEU A 114 -19.75 4.22 0.88
C LEU A 114 -20.29 5.53 1.47
N ARG A 115 -21.15 5.41 2.49
CA ARG A 115 -21.61 6.51 3.35
C ARG A 115 -21.61 6.05 4.81
N HIS A 116 -20.74 6.62 5.64
CA HIS A 116 -20.73 6.43 7.10
C HIS A 116 -20.63 4.96 7.52
N GLY A 117 -19.68 4.22 6.96
CA GLY A 117 -19.45 2.80 7.22
C GLY A 117 -20.43 1.86 6.51
N ARG A 118 -21.39 2.38 5.74
CA ARG A 118 -22.45 1.59 5.09
C ARG A 118 -22.33 1.59 3.58
N LEU A 119 -22.67 0.44 2.99
CA LEU A 119 -22.75 0.24 1.55
C LEU A 119 -24.15 0.59 1.05
N VAL A 120 -24.29 1.72 0.35
CA VAL A 120 -25.54 2.11 -0.31
C VAL A 120 -25.45 1.67 -1.77
N ARG A 121 -26.36 0.80 -2.22
CA ARG A 121 -26.38 0.35 -3.62
C ARG A 121 -26.65 1.55 -4.53
N THR A 122 -25.82 1.72 -5.55
CA THR A 122 -26.11 2.69 -6.61
C THR A 122 -27.06 2.01 -7.58
N GLY A 123 -28.28 2.56 -7.72
CA GLY A 123 -29.23 2.15 -8.75
C GLY A 123 -28.65 2.31 -10.15
#